data_AF-A0A937SCP1-F1
#
_entry.id   AF-A0A937SCP1-F1
#
_cell.length_a   1.000
_cell.length_b   1.000
_cell.length_c   1.000
_cell.angle_alpha   90.00
_cell.angle_beta   90.00
_cell.angle_gamma   90.00
#
_symmetry.space_group_name_H-M   'P 1'
#
loop_
_entity.id
_entity.type
_entity.pdbx_description
1 polymer ?
#
loop_
_entity_poly.entity_id
_entity_poly.type
_entity_poly.pdbx_seq_one_letter_code
_entity_poly.pdbx_strand_id
1 'polypeptide(L)'
;MMELDWQKYIEIADKFQHKAKAADREDLRQDIILRLAEVASNNGHKPFTEGGMVRVASYTVMAYWRDLMRKPTILSLNDELSDGDGDTTELWQTLADDKAIDLEAWLDAKRWLLGCPKRLVKIAYKRYVGKPLDYKEKMYLSRHRQKELKKYQIALA
;
A
#
# COMPACT_ATOMS: atom_id res chain seq x y z
N MET A 1 35.34 -5.96 20.38
CA MET A 1 33.94 -5.55 20.56
C MET A 1 33.98 -4.20 21.25
N MET A 2 33.33 -3.17 20.71
CA MET A 2 33.27 -1.86 21.37
C MET A 2 32.21 -1.94 22.47
N GLU A 3 32.56 -1.51 23.68
CA GLU A 3 31.64 -1.50 24.81
C GLU A 3 30.65 -0.35 24.62
N LEU A 4 29.35 -0.68 24.50
CA LEU A 4 28.29 0.29 24.30
C LEU A 4 27.89 0.89 25.65
N ASP A 5 27.81 2.23 25.70
CA ASP A 5 27.44 2.98 26.90
C ASP A 5 25.93 3.22 26.95
N TRP A 6 25.20 2.16 27.28
CA TRP A 6 23.73 2.18 27.35
C TRP A 6 23.19 3.18 28.35
N GLN A 7 23.88 3.34 29.49
CA GLN A 7 23.47 4.29 30.53
C GLN A 7 23.48 5.71 29.99
N LYS A 8 24.56 6.10 29.29
CA LYS A 8 24.65 7.43 28.67
C LYS A 8 23.64 7.64 27.55
N TYR A 9 23.32 6.60 26.78
CA TYR A 9 22.28 6.69 25.75
C TYR A 9 20.89 6.92 26.34
N ILE A 10 20.55 6.23 27.44
CA ILE A 10 19.29 6.42 28.16
C ILE A 10 19.21 7.85 28.70
N GLU A 11 20.26 8.36 29.35
CA GLU A 11 20.29 9.74 29.87
C GLU A 11 20.06 10.79 28.77
N ILE A 12 20.65 10.59 27.59
CA ILE A 12 20.43 11.48 26.45
C ILE A 12 19.01 11.32 25.91
N ALA A 13 18.52 10.10 25.74
CA ALA A 13 17.17 9.86 25.22
C ALA A 13 16.09 10.44 26.14
N ASP A 14 16.26 10.34 27.47
CA ASP A 14 15.34 10.90 28.46
C ASP A 14 15.20 12.42 28.34
N LYS A 15 16.29 13.12 27.98
CA LYS A 15 16.29 14.56 27.72
C LYS A 15 15.53 14.96 26.45
N PHE A 16 15.21 14.02 25.56
CA PHE A 16 14.60 14.31 24.26
C PHE A 16 13.20 13.69 24.07
N GLN A 17 12.84 12.63 24.81
CA GLN A 17 11.57 11.91 24.65
C GLN A 17 10.33 12.81 24.70
N HIS A 18 10.36 13.86 25.52
CA HIS A 18 9.23 14.79 25.69
C HIS A 18 8.93 15.65 24.46
N LYS A 19 9.79 15.61 23.44
CA LYS A 19 9.61 16.31 22.15
C LYS A 19 8.70 15.56 21.18
N ALA A 20 8.30 14.32 21.47
CA ALA A 20 7.25 13.60 20.73
C ALA A 20 5.85 13.89 21.30
N LYS A 21 4.80 13.44 20.59
CA LYS A 21 3.46 13.34 21.15
C LYS A 21 3.48 12.51 22.43
N ALA A 22 2.58 12.81 23.36
CA ALA A 22 2.57 12.17 24.68
C ALA A 22 2.51 10.63 24.62
N ALA A 23 1.74 10.07 23.68
CA ALA A 23 1.62 8.64 23.46
C ALA A 23 2.91 7.99 22.90
N ASP A 24 3.71 8.75 22.15
CA ASP A 24 4.87 8.24 21.41
C ASP A 24 6.20 8.54 22.12
N ARG A 25 6.17 9.07 23.36
CA ARG A 25 7.40 9.48 24.08
C ARG A 25 8.34 8.31 24.32
N GLU A 26 7.79 7.17 24.75
CA GLU A 26 8.57 5.97 25.02
C GLU A 26 9.17 5.41 23.72
N ASP A 27 8.39 5.39 22.64
CA ASP A 27 8.87 4.96 21.31
C ASP A 27 10.02 5.83 20.83
N LEU A 28 9.88 7.16 20.90
CA LEU A 28 10.96 8.08 20.54
C LEU A 28 12.20 7.87 21.44
N ARG A 29 12.02 7.57 22.73
CA ARG A 29 13.15 7.27 23.64
C ARG A 29 13.91 6.05 23.13
N GLN A 30 13.20 4.97 22.83
CA GLN A 30 13.80 3.73 22.33
C GLN A 30 14.49 3.94 20.98
N ASP A 31 13.87 4.68 20.07
CA ASP A 31 14.45 5.03 18.76
C ASP A 31 15.77 5.79 18.90
N ILE A 32 15.85 6.75 19.83
CA ILE A 32 17.09 7.48 20.12
C ILE A 32 18.17 6.52 20.64
N ILE A 33 17.84 5.66 21.60
CA ILE A 33 18.80 4.70 22.19
C ILE A 33 19.36 3.77 21.11
N LEU A 34 18.49 3.19 20.28
CA LEU A 34 18.89 2.31 19.19
C LEU A 34 19.78 3.04 18.17
N ARG A 35 19.41 4.27 17.79
CA ARG A 35 20.17 5.05 16.83
C ARG A 35 21.56 5.44 17.37
N LEU A 36 21.66 5.76 18.66
CA LEU A 36 22.94 6.04 19.31
C LEU A 36 23.84 4.80 19.32
N ALA A 37 23.29 3.63 19.65
CA ALA A 37 24.04 2.37 19.63
C ALA A 37 24.52 1.98 18.22
N GLU A 38 23.67 2.17 17.21
CA GLU A 38 24.02 1.93 15.81
C GLU A 38 25.15 2.87 15.34
N VAL A 39 25.03 4.17 15.62
CA VAL A 39 26.07 5.15 15.26
C VAL A 39 27.37 4.84 15.99
N ALA A 40 27.31 4.52 17.29
CA ALA A 40 28.49 4.16 18.07
C ALA A 40 29.18 2.90 17.53
N SER A 41 28.42 1.89 17.12
CA SER A 41 28.94 0.64 16.55
C SER A 41 29.62 0.85 15.20
N ASN A 42 29.12 1.79 14.40
CA ASN A 42 29.67 2.14 13.09
C ASN A 42 30.76 3.23 13.15
N ASN A 43 31.01 3.82 14.33
CA ASN A 43 31.93 4.92 14.47
C ASN A 43 33.39 4.42 14.50
N GLY A 44 34.13 4.67 13.42
CA GLY A 44 35.54 4.26 13.27
C GLY A 44 36.54 5.07 14.12
N HIS A 45 36.12 6.15 14.77
CA HIS A 45 36.98 7.02 15.60
C HIS A 45 36.41 7.19 17.02
N LYS A 46 37.29 7.18 18.03
CA LYS A 46 36.93 7.23 19.46
C LYS A 46 37.17 8.62 20.08
N PRO A 47 36.39 9.00 21.10
CA PRO A 47 35.10 8.44 21.55
C PRO A 47 33.89 9.12 20.87
N PHE A 48 32.72 8.47 20.89
CA PHE A 48 31.47 9.11 20.47
C PHE A 48 31.13 10.20 21.48
N THR A 49 31.34 11.45 21.08
CA THR A 49 31.20 12.60 21.99
C THR A 49 29.74 12.85 22.32
N GLU A 50 29.49 13.39 23.51
CA GLU A 50 28.13 13.74 23.95
C GLU A 50 27.45 14.73 23.00
N GLY A 51 28.18 15.70 22.46
CA GLY A 51 27.66 16.60 21.41
C GLY A 51 27.23 15.86 20.14
N GLY A 52 27.95 14.79 19.77
CA GLY A 52 27.55 13.88 18.69
C GLY A 52 26.26 13.13 19.03
N MET A 53 26.12 12.64 20.26
CA MET A 53 24.90 11.96 20.73
C MET A 53 23.69 12.90 20.70
N VAL A 54 23.85 14.11 21.24
CA VAL A 54 22.82 15.17 21.24
C VAL A 54 22.39 15.51 19.81
N ARG A 55 23.33 15.54 18.86
CA ARG A 55 23.02 15.76 17.45
C ARG A 55 22.21 14.60 16.85
N VAL A 56 22.60 13.36 17.12
CA VAL A 56 21.84 12.17 16.68
C VAL A 56 20.41 12.19 17.26
N ALA A 57 20.26 12.44 18.56
CA ALA A 57 18.95 12.56 19.21
C ALA A 57 18.10 13.71 18.63
N SER A 58 18.73 14.83 18.26
CA SER A 58 18.01 15.93 17.60
C SER A 58 17.52 15.53 16.20
N TYR A 59 18.33 14.80 15.44
CA TYR A 59 17.94 14.32 14.10
C TYR A 59 16.86 13.24 14.15
N THR A 60 16.87 12.34 15.13
CA THR A 60 15.78 11.34 15.29
C THR A 60 14.46 12.01 15.63
N VAL A 61 14.47 13.04 16.50
CA VAL A 61 13.26 13.86 16.76
C VAL A 61 12.76 14.54 15.49
N MET A 62 13.66 15.12 14.68
CA MET A 62 13.28 15.72 13.40
C MET A 62 12.69 14.68 12.43
N ALA A 63 13.26 13.47 12.38
CA ALA A 63 12.75 12.37 11.57
C ALA A 63 11.33 11.95 12.03
N TYR A 64 11.13 11.79 13.34
CA TYR A 64 9.81 11.51 13.92
C TYR A 64 8.75 12.53 13.46
N TRP A 65 9.04 13.83 13.60
CA TRP A 65 8.09 14.87 13.18
C TRP A 65 7.89 14.90 11.67
N ARG A 66 8.94 14.70 10.89
CA ARG A 66 8.86 14.63 9.43
C ARG A 66 7.97 13.48 8.98
N ASP A 67 8.12 12.31 9.57
CA ASP A 67 7.34 11.12 9.22
C ASP A 67 5.89 11.31 9.66
N LEU A 68 5.66 11.83 10.87
CA LEU A 68 4.32 12.12 11.37
C LEU A 68 3.57 13.13 10.49
N MET A 69 4.22 14.20 10.03
CA MET A 69 3.62 15.22 9.15
C MET A 69 3.41 14.73 7.72
N ARG A 70 4.07 13.63 7.32
CA ARG A 70 3.89 12.98 6.02
C ARG A 70 2.80 11.91 6.03
N LYS A 71 2.33 11.50 7.22
CA LYS A 71 1.23 10.55 7.31
C LYS A 71 -0.02 11.22 6.69
N PRO A 72 -0.71 10.56 5.75
CA PRO A 72 -1.98 11.08 5.25
C PRO A 72 -2.98 11.17 6.40
N THR A 73 -4.03 11.94 6.21
CA THR A 73 -5.16 11.94 7.15
C THR A 73 -5.74 10.54 7.20
N ILE A 74 -5.67 9.92 8.38
CA ILE A 74 -6.29 8.63 8.65
C ILE A 74 -7.57 8.93 9.44
N LEU A 75 -8.71 8.65 8.83
CA LEU A 75 -10.01 8.68 9.48
C LEU A 75 -10.35 7.27 9.97
N SER A 76 -11.09 7.17 11.08
CA SER A 76 -11.54 5.87 11.55
C SER A 76 -12.80 5.46 10.79
N LEU A 77 -12.85 4.19 10.39
CA LEU A 77 -14.00 3.65 9.67
C LEU A 77 -15.27 3.57 10.54
N ASN A 78 -15.08 3.52 11.86
CA ASN A 78 -16.15 3.52 12.85
C ASN A 78 -16.54 4.95 13.28
N ASP A 79 -16.01 5.98 12.62
CA ASP A 79 -16.42 7.35 12.91
C ASP A 79 -17.86 7.57 12.44
N GLU A 80 -18.71 8.06 13.34
CA GLU A 80 -20.11 8.38 13.07
C GLU A 80 -20.22 9.66 12.24
N LEU A 81 -20.97 9.59 11.15
CA LEU A 81 -21.37 10.72 10.32
C LEU A 81 -22.84 11.04 10.60
N SER A 82 -23.12 12.32 10.85
CA SER A 82 -24.50 12.81 10.95
C SER A 82 -25.01 13.19 9.57
N ASP A 83 -26.20 12.70 9.23
CA ASP A 83 -26.88 13.04 7.98
C ASP A 83 -27.64 14.38 8.05
N GLY A 84 -27.66 15.03 9.22
CA GLY A 84 -28.38 16.28 9.45
C GLY A 84 -29.87 16.11 9.78
N ASP A 85 -30.43 14.91 9.71
CA ASP A 85 -31.84 14.58 10.02
C ASP A 85 -31.99 13.87 11.38
N GLY A 86 -30.87 13.67 12.08
CA GLY A 86 -30.81 13.11 13.43
C GLY A 86 -30.36 11.66 13.49
N ASP A 87 -30.22 11.01 12.33
CA ASP A 87 -29.68 9.66 12.24
C ASP A 87 -28.15 9.70 12.05
N THR A 88 -27.48 8.64 12.53
CA THR A 88 -26.03 8.49 12.45
C THR A 88 -25.69 7.25 11.64
N THR A 89 -24.73 7.39 10.73
CA THR A 89 -24.22 6.29 9.89
C THR A 89 -22.71 6.25 10.02
N GLU A 90 -22.13 5.06 10.15
CA GLU A 90 -20.66 4.92 10.24
C GLU A 90 -20.02 5.15 8.86
N LEU A 91 -18.81 5.72 8.85
CA LEU A 91 -18.09 6.04 7.62
C LEU A 91 -17.98 4.83 6.67
N TRP A 92 -17.69 3.62 7.19
CA TRP A 92 -17.52 2.43 6.35
C TRP A 92 -18.79 2.03 5.57
N GLN A 93 -19.98 2.33 6.09
CA GLN A 93 -21.24 2.00 5.43
C GLN A 93 -21.50 2.86 4.19
N THR A 94 -20.82 4.02 4.11
CA THR A 94 -20.95 4.97 3.00
C THR A 94 -19.93 4.73 1.87
N LEU A 95 -18.88 3.95 2.13
CA LEU A 95 -17.81 3.70 1.18
C LEU A 95 -18.18 2.55 0.23
N ALA A 96 -18.23 2.83 -1.08
CA ALA A 96 -18.37 1.80 -2.09
C ALA A 96 -17.07 0.98 -2.24
N ASP A 97 -17.19 -0.34 -2.43
CA ASP A 97 -16.05 -1.16 -2.83
C ASP A 97 -15.85 -1.08 -4.35
N ASP A 98 -14.93 -0.21 -4.78
CA ASP A 98 -14.57 -0.04 -6.20
C ASP A 98 -14.02 -1.32 -6.86
N LYS A 99 -13.75 -2.38 -6.08
CA LYS A 99 -13.35 -3.70 -6.57
C LYS A 99 -14.43 -4.76 -6.42
N ALA A 100 -15.66 -4.38 -6.05
CA ALA A 100 -16.77 -5.31 -5.99
C ALA A 100 -16.91 -6.04 -7.33
N ILE A 101 -16.99 -7.37 -7.26
CA ILE A 101 -17.20 -8.20 -8.45
C ILE A 101 -18.61 -7.91 -8.95
N ASP A 102 -18.72 -7.42 -10.18
CA ASP A 102 -20.00 -7.37 -10.89
C ASP A 102 -20.47 -8.81 -11.15
N LEU A 103 -21.42 -9.27 -10.32
CA LEU A 103 -21.95 -10.62 -10.37
C LEU A 103 -22.69 -10.89 -11.68
N GLU A 104 -23.37 -9.90 -12.25
CA GLU A 104 -24.08 -10.03 -13.51
C GLU A 104 -23.08 -10.20 -14.66
N ALA A 105 -22.10 -9.30 -14.74
CA ALA A 105 -21.03 -9.42 -15.73
C ALA A 105 -20.25 -10.73 -15.58
N TRP A 106 -20.04 -11.22 -14.35
CA TRP A 106 -19.38 -12.50 -14.11
C TRP A 106 -20.22 -13.69 -14.58
N LEU A 107 -21.51 -13.69 -14.30
CA LEU A 107 -22.44 -14.73 -14.77
C LEU A 107 -22.56 -14.72 -16.29
N ASP A 108 -22.65 -13.55 -16.92
CA ASP A 108 -22.68 -13.39 -18.37
C ASP A 108 -21.38 -13.86 -19.01
N ALA A 109 -20.23 -13.52 -18.45
CA ALA A 109 -18.94 -14.03 -18.91
C ALA A 109 -18.86 -15.56 -18.83
N LYS A 110 -19.36 -16.14 -17.72
CA LYS A 110 -19.42 -17.60 -17.55
C LYS A 110 -20.36 -18.25 -18.56
N ARG A 111 -21.53 -17.67 -18.79
CA ARG A 111 -22.52 -18.14 -19.77
C ARG A 111 -21.95 -18.07 -21.19
N TRP A 112 -21.29 -16.98 -21.53
CA TRP A 112 -20.60 -16.81 -22.80
C TRP A 112 -19.50 -17.86 -22.97
N LEU A 113 -18.69 -18.11 -21.94
CA LEU A 113 -17.62 -19.10 -21.97
C LEU A 113 -18.14 -20.52 -22.20
N LEU A 114 -19.28 -20.89 -21.59
CA LEU A 114 -19.92 -22.20 -21.80
C LEU A 114 -20.38 -22.40 -23.25
N GLY A 115 -20.89 -21.34 -23.90
CA GLY A 115 -21.26 -21.37 -25.32
C GLY A 115 -20.07 -21.19 -26.28
N CYS A 116 -18.87 -20.91 -25.77
CA CYS A 116 -17.73 -20.51 -26.57
C CYS A 116 -17.03 -21.71 -27.25
N PRO A 117 -16.67 -21.61 -28.54
CA PRO A 117 -15.89 -22.65 -29.19
C PRO A 117 -14.54 -22.89 -28.49
N LYS A 118 -14.23 -24.15 -28.15
CA LYS A 118 -12.99 -24.54 -27.44
C LYS A 118 -11.71 -23.99 -28.09
N ARG A 119 -11.69 -23.86 -29.42
CA ARG A 119 -10.55 -23.30 -30.17
C ARG A 119 -10.32 -21.82 -29.86
N LEU A 120 -11.39 -21.05 -29.70
CA LEU A 120 -11.30 -19.63 -29.34
C LEU A 120 -10.77 -19.45 -27.91
N VAL A 121 -11.22 -20.31 -26.97
CA VAL A 121 -10.72 -20.33 -25.59
C VAL A 121 -9.21 -20.61 -25.53
N LYS A 122 -8.71 -21.60 -26.30
CA LYS A 122 -7.27 -21.88 -26.40
C LYS A 122 -6.48 -20.68 -26.92
N ILE A 123 -6.98 -20.00 -27.94
CA ILE A 123 -6.35 -18.79 -28.50
C ILE A 123 -6.34 -17.65 -27.47
N ALA A 124 -7.44 -17.45 -26.74
CA ALA A 124 -7.53 -16.45 -25.69
C ALA A 124 -6.54 -16.73 -24.55
N TYR A 125 -6.46 -17.97 -24.08
CA TYR A 125 -5.48 -18.39 -23.07
C TYR A 125 -4.04 -18.16 -23.53
N LYS A 126 -3.72 -18.48 -24.79
CA LYS A 126 -2.40 -18.23 -25.38
C LYS A 126 -2.03 -16.74 -25.36
N ARG A 127 -2.99 -15.85 -25.63
CA ARG A 127 -2.82 -14.39 -25.52
C ARG A 127 -2.64 -13.93 -24.09
N TYR A 128 -3.43 -14.46 -23.15
CA TYR A 128 -3.33 -14.13 -21.73
C TYR A 128 -1.94 -14.47 -21.16
N VAL A 129 -1.37 -15.62 -21.54
CA VAL A 129 -0.02 -16.04 -21.14
C VAL A 129 1.08 -15.28 -21.91
N GLY A 130 0.74 -14.44 -22.89
CA GLY A 130 1.72 -13.66 -23.68
C GLY A 130 2.44 -14.46 -24.78
N LYS A 131 1.97 -15.66 -25.14
CA LYS A 131 2.56 -16.46 -26.23
C LYS A 131 2.08 -15.98 -27.61
N PRO A 132 2.95 -15.96 -28.64
CA PRO A 132 2.57 -15.51 -29.98
C PRO A 132 1.58 -16.49 -30.64
N LEU A 133 0.57 -15.95 -31.33
CA LEU A 133 -0.38 -16.75 -32.10
C LEU A 133 0.22 -17.22 -33.42
N ASP A 134 -0.10 -18.46 -33.78
CA ASP A 134 0.16 -19.02 -35.12
C ASP A 134 -0.71 -18.33 -36.18
N TYR A 135 -0.30 -18.41 -37.46
CA TYR A 135 -1.05 -17.86 -38.59
C TYR A 135 -2.49 -18.40 -38.63
N LYS A 136 -2.70 -19.71 -38.42
CA LYS A 136 -4.04 -20.31 -38.44
C LYS A 136 -4.91 -19.82 -37.27
N GLU A 137 -4.30 -19.52 -36.12
CA GLU A 137 -4.99 -18.97 -34.95
C GLU A 137 -5.40 -17.51 -35.18
N LYS A 138 -4.50 -16.70 -35.77
CA LYS A 138 -4.80 -15.30 -36.16
C LYS A 138 -5.94 -15.24 -37.17
N MET A 139 -5.90 -16.09 -38.20
CA MET A 139 -6.98 -16.17 -39.21
C MET A 139 -8.32 -16.58 -38.60
N TYR A 140 -8.32 -17.58 -37.71
CA TYR A 140 -9.54 -18.00 -37.02
C TYR A 140 -10.13 -16.89 -36.15
N LEU A 141 -9.29 -16.20 -35.37
CA LEU A 141 -9.70 -15.06 -34.54
C LEU A 141 -10.26 -13.90 -35.38
N SER A 142 -9.62 -13.57 -36.52
CA SER A 142 -10.08 -12.53 -37.43
C SER A 142 -11.47 -12.80 -37.98
N ARG A 143 -11.72 -14.02 -38.49
CA ARG A 143 -13.04 -14.44 -38.97
C ARG A 143 -14.11 -14.38 -37.87
N HIS A 144 -13.77 -14.80 -36.65
CA HIS A 144 -14.69 -14.72 -35.52
C HIS A 144 -15.05 -13.27 -35.18
N ARG A 145 -14.07 -12.36 -35.15
CA ARG A 145 -14.30 -10.92 -34.91
C ARG A 145 -15.19 -10.30 -35.98
N GLN A 146 -14.96 -10.61 -37.26
CA GLN A 146 -15.80 -10.12 -38.36
C GLN A 146 -17.24 -10.62 -38.23
N LYS A 147 -17.44 -11.87 -37.80
CA LYS A 147 -18.79 -12.42 -37.58
C LYS A 147 -19.53 -11.70 -36.45
N GLU A 148 -18.86 -11.46 -35.32
CA GLU A 148 -19.47 -10.73 -34.21
C GLU A 148 -19.75 -9.27 -34.58
N LEU A 149 -18.83 -8.58 -35.27
CA LEU A 149 -19.03 -7.21 -35.73
C LEU A 149 -20.28 -7.07 -36.61
N LYS A 150 -20.49 -8.01 -37.54
CA LYS A 150 -21.70 -8.02 -38.40
C LYS A 150 -22.99 -8.14 -37.57
N LYS A 151 -22.99 -8.93 -36.50
CA LYS A 151 -24.18 -9.05 -35.61
C LYS A 151 -24.49 -7.72 -34.93
N TYR A 152 -23.46 -7.04 -34.40
CA TYR A 152 -23.63 -5.73 -33.77
C TYR A 152 -24.08 -4.65 -34.75
N GLN A 153 -23.56 -4.65 -35.98
CA GLN A 153 -23.97 -3.70 -37.02
C GLN A 153 -25.43 -3.89 -37.44
N ILE A 154 -25.91 -5.14 -37.50
CA ILE A 154 -27.32 -5.45 -37.78
C ILE A 154 -28.22 -5.03 -36.61
N ALA A 155 -27.75 -5.18 -35.36
CA ALA A 155 -28.53 -4.82 -34.18
C ALA A 155 -28.67 -3.29 -33.96
N LEU A 156 -27.87 -2.48 -34.67
CA LEU A 156 -27.84 -1.02 -34.56
C LEU A 156 -28.59 -0.32 -35.71
N ALA A 157 -29.07 -1.09 -36.70
CA ALA A 157 -29.80 -0.64 -37.88
C ALA A 157 -31.30 -0.97 -37.75
#